data_AF-A0ABD5DD98-F1
#
_entry.id   AF-A0ABD5DD98-F1
#
_cell.length_a   1.000
_cell.length_b   1.000
_cell.length_c   1.000
_cell.angle_alpha   90.00
_cell.angle_beta   90.00
_cell.angle_gamma   90.00
#
_symmetry.space_group_name_H-M   'P 1'
#
loop_
_entity.id
_entity.type
_entity.pdbx_description
1 polymer ?
#
loop_
_entity_poly.entity_id
_entity_poly.type
_entity_poly.pdbx_seq_one_letter_code
_entity_poly.pdbx_strand_id
1 'polypeptide(L)'
;DMMLAREKKSASTHQKETELELDKMAIIKKAIDQVAEDYDYIILDCPPNINLVTQNAFFASELYLIPAIPDFLSTVGISLIKSEMDKLNKNFRGMIQYSNSSIEFNDTEMLG
;
A
#
# COMPACT_ATOMS: atom_id res chain seq x y z
N ASP A 1 12.74 -31.02 -18.97
CA ASP A 1 11.27 -31.00 -19.12
C ASP A 1 10.83 -29.61 -19.57
N MET A 2 10.23 -29.52 -20.76
CA MET A 2 9.94 -28.26 -21.46
C MET A 2 8.72 -27.52 -20.86
N MET A 3 7.80 -28.27 -20.26
CA MET A 3 6.62 -27.73 -19.56
C MET A 3 7.03 -26.92 -18.33
N LEU A 4 7.86 -27.52 -17.46
CA LEU A 4 8.43 -26.86 -16.27
C LEU A 4 9.23 -25.60 -16.62
N ALA A 5 9.96 -25.59 -17.74
CA ALA A 5 10.69 -24.40 -18.20
C ALA A 5 9.75 -23.27 -18.67
N ARG A 6 8.61 -23.62 -19.29
CA ARG A 6 7.59 -22.67 -19.76
C ARG A 6 6.80 -22.07 -18.60
N GLU A 7 6.44 -22.87 -17.61
CA GLU A 7 5.81 -22.42 -16.36
C GLU A 7 6.72 -21.49 -15.58
N LYS A 8 8.01 -21.84 -15.42
CA LYS A 8 9.00 -20.97 -14.75
C LYS A 8 9.18 -19.64 -15.48
N LYS A 9 9.22 -19.63 -16.82
CA LYS A 9 9.35 -18.41 -17.62
C LYS A 9 8.09 -17.53 -17.55
N SER A 10 6.91 -18.16 -17.48
CA SER A 10 5.65 -17.46 -17.25
C SER A 10 5.64 -16.83 -15.85
N ALA A 11 5.91 -17.61 -14.81
CA ALA A 11 5.97 -17.14 -13.43
C ALA A 11 6.99 -15.98 -13.26
N SER A 12 8.18 -16.10 -13.84
CA SER A 12 9.19 -15.03 -13.78
C SER A 12 8.71 -13.73 -14.44
N THR A 13 7.88 -13.83 -15.49
CA THR A 13 7.31 -12.66 -16.18
C THR A 13 6.26 -11.97 -15.29
N HIS A 14 5.38 -12.74 -14.65
CA HIS A 14 4.36 -12.19 -13.73
C HIS A 14 4.98 -11.59 -12.48
N GLN A 15 6.04 -12.20 -11.95
CA GLN A 15 6.80 -11.64 -10.84
C GLN A 15 7.43 -10.29 -11.20
N LYS A 16 7.97 -10.17 -12.42
CA LYS A 16 8.53 -8.90 -12.92
C LYS A 16 7.45 -7.83 -13.08
N GLU A 17 6.27 -8.19 -13.55
CA GLU A 17 5.13 -7.27 -13.65
C GLU A 17 4.66 -6.80 -12.26
N THR A 18 4.59 -7.72 -11.29
CA THR A 18 4.24 -7.39 -9.90
C THR A 18 5.27 -6.45 -9.26
N GLU A 19 6.56 -6.67 -9.54
CA GLU A 19 7.65 -5.79 -9.10
C GLU A 19 7.48 -4.36 -9.67
N LEU A 20 7.10 -4.23 -10.95
CA LEU A 20 6.84 -2.93 -11.57
C LEU A 20 5.61 -2.22 -10.97
N GLU A 21 4.57 -2.95 -10.63
CA GLU A 21 3.39 -2.38 -9.95
C GLU A 21 3.73 -1.93 -8.53
N LEU A 22 4.54 -2.70 -7.79
CA LEU A 22 5.06 -2.27 -6.49
C LEU A 22 5.92 -1.02 -6.59
N ASP A 23 6.77 -0.92 -7.61
CA ASP A 23 7.59 0.27 -7.83
C ASP A 23 6.75 1.52 -8.07
N LYS A 24 5.62 1.39 -8.77
CA LYS A 24 4.63 2.48 -8.94
C LYS A 24 3.90 2.80 -7.64
N MET A 25 3.61 1.81 -6.81
CA MET A 25 2.92 1.99 -5.52
C MET A 25 3.83 2.61 -4.45
N ALA A 26 5.14 2.43 -4.59
CA ALA A 26 6.14 2.91 -3.64
C ALA A 26 6.71 4.29 -3.99
N ILE A 27 6.15 5.02 -4.95
CA ILE A 27 6.71 6.32 -5.38
C ILE A 27 6.74 7.31 -4.21
N ILE A 28 5.64 7.44 -3.48
CA ILE A 28 5.57 8.35 -2.32
C ILE A 28 6.51 7.86 -1.21
N LYS A 29 6.54 6.55 -0.92
CA LYS A 29 7.43 5.98 0.08
C LYS A 29 8.90 6.30 -0.22
N LYS A 30 9.36 6.06 -1.45
CA LYS A 30 10.74 6.36 -1.87
C LYS A 30 11.09 7.85 -1.78
N ALA A 31 10.11 8.74 -1.94
CA ALA A 31 10.32 10.17 -1.76
C ALA A 31 10.43 10.55 -0.28
N ILE A 32 9.59 9.95 0.58
CA ILE A 32 9.60 10.15 2.03
C ILE A 32 10.89 9.60 2.66
N ASP A 33 11.31 8.40 2.27
CA ASP A 33 12.52 7.75 2.80
C ASP A 33 13.79 8.60 2.60
N GLN A 34 13.80 9.55 1.65
CA GLN A 34 14.92 10.48 1.41
C GLN A 34 14.99 11.66 2.39
N VAL A 35 13.90 11.96 3.10
CA VAL A 35 13.79 13.10 4.02
C VAL A 35 13.34 12.68 5.42
N ALA A 36 13.11 11.39 5.65
CA ALA A 36 12.55 10.88 6.90
C ALA A 36 13.41 11.21 8.13
N GLU A 37 14.74 11.30 7.98
CA GLU A 37 15.65 11.66 9.09
C GLU A 37 15.60 13.15 9.48
N ASP A 38 15.00 14.00 8.64
CA ASP A 38 14.94 15.45 8.86
C ASP A 38 13.68 15.89 9.65
N TYR A 39 12.71 15.00 9.87
CA TYR A 39 11.42 15.31 10.49
C TYR A 39 11.02 14.26 11.51
N ASP A 40 10.47 14.70 12.65
CA ASP A 40 9.90 13.79 13.65
C ASP A 40 8.62 13.11 13.15
N TYR A 41 7.85 13.81 12.31
CA TYR A 41 6.58 13.34 11.76
C TYR A 41 6.36 13.87 10.35
N ILE A 42 5.77 13.02 9.50
CA ILE A 42 5.33 13.38 8.15
C ILE A 42 3.84 13.09 8.04
N ILE A 43 3.05 14.10 7.64
CA ILE A 43 1.59 13.99 7.49
C ILE A 43 1.24 14.05 6.00
N LEU A 44 0.52 13.04 5.52
CA LEU A 44 0.02 12.97 4.15
C LEU A 44 -1.47 13.34 4.11
N ASP A 45 -1.79 14.51 3.58
CA ASP A 45 -3.17 14.93 3.33
C ASP A 45 -3.63 14.41 1.95
N CYS A 46 -4.62 13.52 1.96
CA CYS A 46 -5.05 12.78 0.77
C CYS A 46 -6.51 13.08 0.41
N PRO A 47 -6.87 13.02 -0.89
CA PRO A 47 -8.26 13.14 -1.30
C PRO A 47 -9.10 11.99 -0.70
N PRO A 48 -10.42 12.18 -0.53
CA PRO A 48 -11.29 11.23 0.17
C PRO A 48 -11.48 9.88 -0.57
N ASN A 49 -11.11 9.81 -1.84
CA ASN A 49 -11.24 8.61 -2.66
C ASN A 49 -10.00 7.72 -2.56
N ILE A 50 -10.19 6.42 -2.38
CA ILE A 50 -9.09 5.43 -2.30
C ILE A 50 -8.62 5.05 -3.72
N ASN A 51 -8.01 6.00 -4.42
CA ASN A 51 -7.41 5.82 -5.74
C ASN A 51 -5.90 5.56 -5.65
N LEU A 52 -5.20 5.50 -6.79
CA LEU A 52 -3.75 5.23 -6.84
C LEU A 52 -2.91 6.16 -5.94
N VAL A 53 -3.25 7.45 -5.86
CA VAL A 53 -2.49 8.42 -5.05
C VAL A 53 -2.71 8.14 -3.57
N THR A 54 -3.96 7.97 -3.15
CA THR A 54 -4.30 7.64 -1.76
C THR A 54 -3.74 6.27 -1.36
N GLN A 55 -3.72 5.30 -2.29
CA GLN A 55 -3.10 3.99 -2.07
C GLN A 55 -1.57 4.09 -1.92
N ASN A 56 -0.90 4.93 -2.72
CA ASN A 56 0.53 5.22 -2.54
C ASN A 56 0.80 5.87 -1.17
N ALA A 57 -0.07 6.78 -0.74
CA ALA A 57 0.07 7.43 0.55
C ALA A 57 -0.14 6.44 1.69
N PHE A 58 -1.13 5.55 1.60
CA PHE A 58 -1.29 4.44 2.54
C PHE A 58 -0.04 3.55 2.54
N PHE A 59 0.43 3.12 1.38
CA PHE A 59 1.63 2.27 1.27
C PHE A 59 2.88 2.91 1.92
N ALA A 60 2.95 4.24 1.95
CA ALA A 60 4.04 4.98 2.58
C ALA A 60 3.83 5.32 4.05
N SER A 61 2.63 5.08 4.61
CA SER A 61 2.26 5.48 5.96
C SER A 61 2.30 4.31 6.95
N GLU A 62 2.71 4.59 8.18
CA GLU A 62 2.59 3.66 9.31
C GLU A 62 1.19 3.73 9.94
N LEU A 63 0.62 4.93 9.98
CA LEU A 63 -0.65 5.22 10.62
C LEU A 63 -1.56 5.99 9.68
N TYR A 64 -2.87 5.76 9.78
CA TYR A 64 -3.88 6.59 9.15
C TYR A 64 -4.96 7.00 10.15
N LEU A 65 -5.53 8.19 9.94
CA LEU A 65 -6.62 8.72 10.77
C LEU A 65 -7.77 9.16 9.89
N ILE A 66 -9.01 9.00 10.37
CA ILE A 66 -10.22 9.41 9.66
C ILE A 66 -10.90 10.52 10.48
N PRO A 67 -10.80 11.80 10.07
CA PRO A 67 -11.56 12.86 10.71
C PRO A 67 -13.04 12.72 10.31
N ALA A 68 -13.93 12.65 11.29
CA ALA A 68 -15.36 12.43 11.05
C ALA A 68 -16.24 13.15 12.08
N ILE A 69 -17.46 13.51 11.65
CA ILE A 69 -18.51 14.03 12.53
C ILE A 69 -19.25 12.83 13.13
N PRO A 70 -19.67 12.86 14.40
CA PRO A 70 -20.35 11.73 15.04
C PRO A 70 -21.80 11.59 14.57
N ASP A 71 -21.98 11.16 13.32
CA ASP A 71 -23.27 10.84 12.74
C ASP A 71 -23.32 9.40 12.20
N PHE A 72 -24.52 8.96 11.84
CA PHE A 72 -24.75 7.59 11.39
C PHE A 72 -23.98 7.27 10.11
N LEU A 73 -24.00 8.19 9.14
CA LEU A 73 -23.34 7.99 7.84
C LEU A 73 -21.82 7.93 7.98
N SER A 74 -21.23 8.75 8.84
CA SER A 74 -19.80 8.72 9.14
C SER A 74 -19.38 7.42 9.79
N THR A 75 -20.19 6.88 10.72
CA THR A 75 -19.92 5.58 11.35
C THR A 75 -19.87 4.45 10.31
N VAL A 76 -20.82 4.44 9.37
CA VAL A 76 -20.83 3.49 8.26
C VAL A 76 -19.61 3.70 7.36
N GLY A 77 -19.28 4.95 7.02
CA GLY A 77 -18.13 5.30 6.18
C GLY A 77 -16.79 4.84 6.78
N ILE A 78 -16.58 5.04 8.08
CA ILE A 78 -15.38 4.60 8.80
C ILE A 78 -15.20 3.08 8.69
N SER A 79 -16.28 2.31 8.90
CA SER A 79 -16.22 0.85 8.81
C SER A 79 -15.86 0.38 7.39
N LEU A 80 -16.37 1.05 6.36
CA LEU A 80 -16.04 0.77 4.96
C LEU A 80 -14.56 1.06 4.65
N ILE A 81 -14.05 2.22 5.08
CA ILE A 81 -12.65 2.60 4.87
C ILE A 81 -11.72 1.63 5.58
N LYS A 82 -12.03 1.24 6.83
CA LYS A 82 -11.24 0.25 7.58
C LYS A 82 -11.20 -1.10 6.85
N SER A 83 -12.35 -1.60 6.40
CA SER A 83 -12.40 -2.85 5.64
C SER A 83 -11.61 -2.76 4.33
N GLU A 84 -11.60 -1.61 3.67
CA GLU A 84 -10.81 -1.42 2.45
C GLU A 84 -9.32 -1.35 2.74
N MET A 85 -8.91 -0.71 3.84
CA MET A 85 -7.52 -0.67 4.27
C MET A 85 -6.98 -2.05 4.64
N ASP A 86 -7.78 -2.89 5.30
CA ASP A 86 -7.41 -4.29 5.59
C ASP A 86 -7.14 -5.09 4.31
N LYS A 87 -7.92 -4.86 3.25
CA LYS A 87 -7.70 -5.49 1.94
C LYS A 87 -6.42 -4.96 1.29
N LEU A 88 -6.17 -3.65 1.34
CA LEU A 88 -4.96 -3.05 0.80
C LEU A 88 -3.71 -3.61 1.49
N ASN A 89 -3.67 -3.63 2.81
CA ASN A 89 -2.58 -4.23 3.59
C ASN A 89 -2.32 -5.69 3.18
N LYS A 90 -3.38 -6.49 3.03
CA LYS A 90 -3.27 -7.87 2.54
C LYS A 90 -2.70 -7.94 1.11
N ASN A 91 -3.17 -7.07 0.21
CA ASN A 91 -2.72 -7.02 -1.17
C ASN A 91 -1.24 -6.61 -1.27
N PHE A 92 -0.83 -5.59 -0.52
CA PHE A 92 0.56 -5.13 -0.47
C PHE A 92 1.51 -6.24 0.00
N ARG A 93 1.19 -6.91 1.11
CA ARG A 93 1.96 -8.07 1.59
C ARG A 93 2.05 -9.19 0.55
N GLY A 94 0.93 -9.51 -0.10
CA GLY A 94 0.89 -10.55 -1.13
C GLY A 94 1.79 -10.21 -2.33
N MET A 95 1.74 -8.96 -2.80
CA MET A 95 2.60 -8.50 -3.90
C MET A 95 4.07 -8.55 -3.51
N ILE A 96 4.44 -8.06 -2.32
CA ILE A 96 5.83 -8.04 -1.85
C ILE A 96 6.37 -9.46 -1.74
N GLN A 97 5.63 -10.37 -1.10
CA GLN A 97 6.02 -11.77 -0.95
C GLN A 97 6.14 -12.52 -2.29
N TYR A 98 5.29 -12.17 -3.27
CA TYR A 98 5.30 -12.81 -4.59
C TYR A 98 6.41 -12.28 -5.50
N SER A 99 6.70 -10.98 -5.40
CA SER A 99 7.75 -10.30 -6.17
C SER A 99 9.15 -10.59 -5.60
N ASN A 100 10.19 -10.22 -6.36
CA ASN A 100 11.56 -10.17 -5.85
C ASN A 100 11.94 -8.75 -5.36
N SER A 101 10.94 -7.93 -5.00
CA SER A 101 11.17 -6.55 -4.57
C SER A 101 11.87 -6.50 -3.22
N SER A 102 12.78 -5.54 -3.05
CA SER A 102 13.44 -5.22 -1.78
C SER A 102 12.70 -4.14 -0.98
N ILE A 103 11.50 -3.74 -1.41
CA ILE A 103 10.74 -2.69 -0.73
C ILE A 103 10.24 -3.24 0.60
N GLU A 104 10.62 -2.56 1.69
CA GLU A 104 10.09 -2.82 3.02
C GLU A 104 8.69 -2.21 3.16
N PHE A 105 7.79 -2.93 3.82
CA PHE A 105 6.42 -2.50 4.06
C PHE A 105 5.93 -3.04 5.39
N ASN A 106 5.32 -2.15 6.17
CA ASN A 106 4.55 -2.49 7.37
C ASN A 106 3.09 -2.13 7.10
N ASP A 107 2.17 -2.91 7.67
CA ASP A 107 0.74 -2.64 7.54
C ASP A 107 0.44 -1.23 8.08
N THR A 108 -0.35 -0.44 7.35
CA THR A 108 -0.81 0.87 7.83
C THR A 108 -1.97 0.65 8.80
N GLU A 109 -1.82 1.12 10.03
CA GLU A 109 -2.81 0.92 11.09
C GLU A 109 -3.68 2.15 11.33
N MET A 110 -4.93 1.94 11.75
CA MET A 110 -5.79 3.04 12.14
C MET A 110 -5.33 3.60 13.47
N LEU A 111 -5.14 4.92 13.55
CA LEU A 111 -4.90 5.60 14.81
C LEU A 111 -6.22 5.80 15.57
N GLY A 112 -6.40 5.05 16.65
CA GLY A 112 -7.56 5.12 17.56
C GLY A 112 -8.51 3.93 17.43
#